data_AF-A0A4T0WDA0-F1
#
_entry.id   AF-A0A4T0WDA0-F1
#
_cell.length_a   1.000
_cell.length_b   1.000
_cell.length_c   1.000
_cell.angle_alpha   90.00
_cell.angle_beta   90.00
_cell.angle_gamma   90.00
#
_symmetry.space_group_name_H-M   'P 1'
#
loop_
_entity.id
_entity.type
_entity.pdbx_description
1 polymer ?
#
loop_
_entity_poly.entity_id
_entity_poly.type
_entity_poly.pdbx_seq_one_letter_code
_entity_poly.pdbx_strand_id
1 'polypeptide(L)'
;MPSSPTRAASESLPSKRHRRSAPISESRSVITRSSSDTGVVPSDLYRPIRPPNERHLSYLERFEIHPLGPPVGTSDLTPDDLLTPKLRELARQLNIAKRYSPVEQKRALRPFERGYWQLEWSGWRPTLRERAWHFLTDYILEGFAGWGVWCKRAEDWTWLRVYCWGHIAGHVYLALYLASERALKKEAARWLDGAGDVVVITHGHQNSESGESMDDGSNDGTGDGT
;
A
#
# COMPACT_ATOMS: atom_id res chain seq x y z
N MET A 1 75.65 14.61 -15.77
CA MET A 1 75.69 13.40 -16.62
C MET A 1 74.35 12.67 -16.52
N PRO A 2 73.96 11.85 -17.51
CA PRO A 2 72.55 11.63 -17.91
C PRO A 2 71.92 10.37 -17.25
N SER A 3 70.69 9.89 -17.53
CA SER A 3 69.87 10.02 -18.75
C SER A 3 68.36 9.73 -18.59
N SER A 4 67.54 10.43 -19.37
CA SER A 4 66.26 9.99 -19.98
C SER A 4 66.37 10.32 -21.50
N PRO A 5 65.77 9.57 -22.46
CA PRO A 5 64.32 9.33 -22.66
C PRO A 5 64.02 7.81 -22.73
N THR A 6 63.05 7.17 -23.44
CA THR A 6 62.12 7.43 -24.58
C THR A 6 60.94 6.46 -24.42
N ARG A 7 59.65 6.84 -24.35
CA ARG A 7 58.67 7.32 -25.38
C ARG A 7 58.34 6.30 -26.50
N ALA A 8 57.06 6.32 -26.95
CA ALA A 8 56.43 5.59 -28.06
C ALA A 8 55.85 4.20 -27.70
N ALA A 9 54.67 3.77 -28.20
CA ALA A 9 53.60 4.49 -28.91
C ALA A 9 52.22 3.82 -28.70
N SER A 10 51.16 4.45 -29.22
CA SER A 10 49.76 4.00 -29.25
C SER A 10 49.51 2.81 -30.19
N GLU A 11 48.45 2.04 -29.93
CA GLU A 11 47.38 1.80 -30.94
C GLU A 11 46.08 1.27 -30.31
N SER A 12 45.03 1.07 -31.12
CA SER A 12 43.63 1.02 -30.67
C SER A 12 42.86 -0.28 -31.03
N LEU A 13 41.62 -0.36 -30.53
CA LEU A 13 40.67 -1.48 -30.58
C LEU A 13 40.51 -2.17 -31.95
N PRO A 14 40.25 -3.49 -31.94
CA PRO A 14 39.30 -4.13 -32.84
C PRO A 14 38.04 -4.60 -32.11
N SER A 15 36.85 -4.29 -32.64
CA SER A 15 35.56 -4.81 -32.16
C SER A 15 35.19 -6.11 -32.88
N LYS A 16 34.73 -7.14 -32.15
CA LYS A 16 33.87 -8.19 -32.72
C LYS A 16 33.00 -8.93 -31.70
N ARG A 17 31.78 -9.20 -32.13
CA ARG A 17 30.62 -9.76 -31.42
C ARG A 17 30.43 -11.23 -31.82
N HIS A 18 30.33 -12.19 -30.88
CA HIS A 18 29.50 -13.40 -31.12
C HIS A 18 29.14 -14.29 -29.89
N ARG A 19 27.83 -14.57 -29.80
CA ARG A 19 27.12 -15.81 -29.40
C ARG A 19 27.54 -16.65 -28.16
N ARG A 20 26.60 -16.62 -27.19
CA ARG A 20 25.89 -17.76 -26.53
C ARG A 20 26.68 -19.02 -26.10
N SER A 21 26.58 -19.30 -24.79
CA SER A 21 26.26 -20.64 -24.25
C SER A 21 25.33 -20.49 -23.04
N ALA A 22 24.48 -21.49 -22.81
CA ALA A 22 23.60 -21.66 -21.63
C ALA A 22 23.56 -23.17 -21.28
N PRO A 23 22.98 -23.58 -20.14
CA PRO A 23 21.53 -23.82 -20.16
C PRO A 23 20.77 -23.44 -18.87
N ILE A 24 19.46 -23.22 -19.03
CA ILE A 24 18.46 -23.26 -17.96
C ILE A 24 17.94 -24.70 -17.88
N SER A 25 17.63 -25.19 -16.67
CA SER A 25 17.03 -26.52 -16.49
C SER A 25 15.50 -26.45 -16.57
N GLU A 26 14.93 -27.01 -17.63
CA GLU A 26 13.49 -27.27 -17.76
C GLU A 26 13.25 -28.77 -17.93
N SER A 27 12.53 -29.39 -16.99
CA SER A 27 12.14 -30.80 -17.06
C SER A 27 10.98 -30.99 -18.04
N ARG A 28 11.16 -31.81 -19.08
CA ARG A 28 10.17 -32.08 -20.13
C ARG A 28 9.36 -33.36 -19.90
N SER A 29 8.06 -33.28 -20.17
CA SER A 29 7.16 -34.41 -20.52
C SER A 29 6.12 -33.93 -21.55
N VAL A 30 6.53 -33.71 -22.81
CA VAL A 30 6.34 -34.65 -23.94
C VAL A 30 4.88 -34.78 -24.41
N ILE A 31 4.54 -33.90 -25.36
CA ILE A 31 3.80 -34.13 -26.62
C ILE A 31 2.51 -34.99 -26.56
N THR A 32 1.38 -34.31 -26.80
CA THR A 32 0.52 -34.61 -27.97
C THR A 32 0.14 -33.31 -28.67
N ARG A 33 -0.05 -33.37 -30.00
CA ARG A 33 -0.61 -32.29 -30.82
C ARG A 33 -1.79 -32.85 -31.60
N SER A 34 -2.93 -32.18 -31.53
CA SER A 34 -3.96 -32.23 -32.57
C SER A 34 -4.11 -30.83 -33.18
N SER A 35 -4.70 -30.73 -34.36
CA SER A 35 -4.78 -29.50 -35.16
C SER A 35 -6.17 -29.32 -35.75
N SER A 36 -6.52 -28.07 -36.06
CA SER A 36 -7.87 -27.63 -36.47
C SER A 36 -8.87 -27.67 -35.29
N ASP A 37 -9.75 -26.69 -35.08
CA ASP A 37 -10.44 -25.86 -36.07
C ASP A 37 -10.40 -24.33 -35.77
N THR A 38 -10.77 -23.49 -36.74
CA THR A 38 -10.76 -22.02 -36.63
C THR A 38 -12.06 -21.47 -36.05
N GLY A 39 -12.17 -21.46 -34.72
CA GLY A 39 -13.24 -20.77 -34.00
C GLY A 39 -12.88 -19.34 -33.58
N VAL A 40 -13.77 -18.37 -33.80
CA VAL A 40 -13.67 -17.03 -33.19
C VAL A 40 -14.03 -17.15 -31.71
N VAL A 41 -13.04 -16.98 -30.83
CA VAL A 41 -13.24 -17.08 -29.37
C VAL A 41 -13.77 -15.75 -28.81
N PRO A 42 -14.94 -15.72 -28.14
CA PRO A 42 -15.35 -14.57 -27.33
C PRO A 42 -14.43 -14.46 -26.11
N SER A 43 -13.72 -13.34 -25.97
CA SER A 43 -12.59 -13.19 -25.04
C SER A 43 -12.92 -13.21 -23.55
N ASP A 44 -14.19 -13.24 -23.15
CA ASP A 44 -14.63 -13.07 -21.76
C ASP A 44 -14.73 -14.36 -20.92
N LEU A 45 -14.68 -15.54 -21.53
CA LEU A 45 -14.88 -16.82 -20.81
C LEU A 45 -13.61 -17.37 -20.10
N TYR A 46 -12.44 -16.76 -20.31
CA TYR A 46 -11.20 -17.10 -19.62
C TYR A 46 -10.71 -15.98 -18.70
N ARG A 47 -11.59 -15.49 -17.82
CA ARG A 47 -11.17 -14.85 -16.58
C ARG A 47 -10.98 -15.95 -15.53
N PRO A 48 -9.75 -16.29 -15.08
CA PRO A 48 -9.58 -17.28 -14.03
C PRO A 48 -10.23 -16.76 -12.77
N ILE A 49 -11.36 -17.36 -12.39
CA ILE A 49 -12.00 -17.13 -11.09
C ILE A 49 -11.00 -17.68 -10.07
N ARG A 50 -10.21 -16.78 -9.46
CA ARG A 50 -9.43 -17.12 -8.28
C ARG A 50 -10.44 -17.67 -7.26
N PRO A 51 -10.22 -18.85 -6.68
CA PRO A 51 -11.12 -19.34 -5.63
C PRO A 51 -11.20 -18.25 -4.54
N PRO A 52 -12.41 -17.96 -4.01
CA PRO A 52 -12.55 -17.01 -2.92
C PRO A 52 -11.55 -17.35 -1.81
N ASN A 53 -10.75 -16.38 -1.37
CA ASN A 53 -9.73 -16.64 -0.38
C ASN A 53 -10.43 -17.03 0.93
N GLU A 54 -10.50 -18.33 1.24
CA GLU A 54 -11.38 -18.89 2.29
C GLU A 54 -11.12 -18.26 3.67
N ARG A 55 -9.89 -17.79 3.88
CA ARG A 55 -9.45 -16.97 5.03
C ARG A 55 -10.31 -15.73 5.25
N HIS A 56 -10.99 -15.20 4.23
CA HIS A 56 -11.76 -13.96 4.24
C HIS A 56 -13.28 -14.22 4.25
N LEU A 57 -13.72 -15.49 4.17
CA LEU A 57 -15.08 -15.83 4.57
C LEU A 57 -15.28 -15.39 6.03
N SER A 58 -16.45 -14.78 6.30
CA SER A 58 -16.80 -14.08 7.54
C SER A 58 -15.87 -12.95 8.03
N TYR A 59 -15.07 -12.29 7.17
CA TYR A 59 -14.23 -11.15 7.61
C TYR A 59 -15.01 -10.03 8.33
N LEU A 60 -16.28 -9.79 7.94
CA LEU A 60 -17.17 -8.80 8.59
C LEU A 60 -17.56 -9.19 10.03
N GLU A 61 -17.65 -10.48 10.34
CA GLU A 61 -17.98 -10.98 11.69
C GLU A 61 -16.80 -10.84 12.66
N ARG A 62 -15.59 -10.61 12.14
CA ARG A 62 -14.40 -10.40 12.96
C ARG A 62 -14.37 -8.96 13.50
N PHE A 63 -14.07 -8.85 14.79
CA PHE A 63 -13.77 -7.57 15.45
C PHE A 63 -12.27 -7.29 15.52
N GLU A 64 -11.42 -8.31 15.35
CA GLU A 64 -9.95 -8.21 15.39
C GLU A 64 -9.33 -8.97 14.21
N ILE A 65 -8.29 -8.40 13.60
CA ILE A 65 -7.43 -9.08 12.62
C ILE A 65 -5.99 -9.05 13.16
N HIS A 66 -5.43 -10.24 13.39
CA HIS A 66 -4.04 -10.44 13.79
C HIS A 66 -3.21 -11.00 12.62
N PRO A 67 -1.95 -10.55 12.42
CA PRO A 67 -1.07 -11.09 11.40
C PRO A 67 -0.62 -12.50 11.78
N LEU A 68 -0.01 -13.21 10.82
CA LEU A 68 0.85 -14.34 11.17
C LEU A 68 2.02 -13.84 12.03
N GLY A 69 2.45 -14.66 13.01
CA GLY A 69 3.61 -14.35 13.83
C GLY A 69 4.89 -14.21 13.00
N PRO A 70 5.90 -13.46 13.49
CA PRO A 70 7.20 -13.40 12.81
C PRO A 70 7.83 -14.80 12.75
N PRO A 71 8.68 -15.08 11.73
CA PRO A 71 9.47 -16.31 11.69
C PRO A 71 10.31 -16.46 12.96
N VAL A 72 10.43 -17.69 13.47
CA VAL A 72 11.31 -17.96 14.62
C VAL A 72 12.78 -17.76 14.22
N GLY A 73 13.54 -17.12 15.11
CA GLY A 73 14.95 -16.81 14.89
C GLY A 73 15.59 -16.17 16.12
N THR A 74 16.91 -15.99 16.06
CA THR A 74 17.73 -15.43 17.16
C THR A 74 18.54 -14.21 16.71
N SER A 75 18.19 -13.59 15.59
CA SER A 75 18.81 -12.36 15.10
C SER A 75 18.40 -11.17 15.96
N ASP A 76 19.32 -10.25 16.21
CA ASP A 76 18.99 -8.96 16.84
C ASP A 76 18.01 -8.16 15.99
N LEU A 77 17.05 -7.51 16.65
CA LEU A 77 16.00 -6.73 16.00
C LEU A 77 16.49 -5.32 15.65
N THR A 78 16.47 -4.96 14.36
CA THR A 78 16.65 -3.57 13.90
C THR A 78 15.30 -2.90 13.59
N PRO A 79 15.21 -1.55 13.56
CA PRO A 79 13.99 -0.86 13.15
C PRO A 79 13.55 -1.19 11.71
N ASP A 80 14.51 -1.38 10.80
CA ASP A 80 14.25 -1.67 9.38
C ASP A 80 13.57 -3.04 9.15
N ASP A 81 13.72 -4.00 10.07
CA ASP A 81 13.06 -5.31 10.02
C ASP A 81 11.54 -5.22 10.24
N LEU A 82 11.06 -4.07 10.72
CA LEU A 82 9.63 -3.73 10.83
C LEU A 82 9.06 -3.24 9.48
N LEU A 83 9.92 -2.78 8.56
CA LEU A 83 9.53 -2.19 7.27
C LEU A 83 9.51 -3.23 6.16
N THR A 84 8.32 -3.80 5.90
CA THR A 84 8.11 -4.72 4.77
C THR A 84 8.39 -4.03 3.43
N PRO A 85 8.73 -4.80 2.36
CA PRO A 85 8.84 -4.25 1.01
C PRO A 85 7.57 -3.53 0.54
N LYS A 86 6.38 -3.95 1.00
CA LYS A 86 5.10 -3.32 0.65
C LYS A 86 4.92 -1.96 1.33
N LEU A 87 5.31 -1.82 2.60
CA LEU A 87 5.30 -0.52 3.30
C LEU A 87 6.32 0.44 2.69
N ARG A 88 7.54 -0.03 2.36
CA ARG A 88 8.58 0.78 1.69
C ARG A 88 8.10 1.30 0.33
N GLU A 89 7.51 0.43 -0.50
CA GLU A 89 6.97 0.82 -1.80
C GLU A 89 5.75 1.76 -1.67
N LEU A 90 4.88 1.54 -0.69
CA LEU A 90 3.75 2.43 -0.40
C LEU A 90 4.21 3.85 -0.01
N ALA A 91 5.23 3.96 0.85
CA ALA A 91 5.83 5.22 1.25
C ALA A 91 6.51 5.96 0.08
N ARG A 92 7.12 5.20 -0.85
CA ARG A 92 7.69 5.74 -2.09
C ARG A 92 6.59 6.25 -3.04
N GLN A 93 5.56 5.43 -3.31
CA GLN A 93 4.48 5.75 -4.26
C GLN A 93 3.65 6.95 -3.84
N LEU A 94 3.30 7.06 -2.56
CA LEU A 94 2.46 8.16 -2.06
C LEU A 94 3.25 9.41 -1.66
N ASN A 95 4.59 9.32 -1.62
CA ASN A 95 5.50 10.26 -0.98
C ASN A 95 5.11 10.49 0.50
N ILE A 96 5.69 9.69 1.39
CA ILE A 96 5.42 9.72 2.83
C ILE A 96 5.59 11.13 3.44
N ALA A 97 6.62 11.89 3.06
CA ALA A 97 6.82 13.25 3.57
C ALA A 97 5.73 14.25 3.12
N LYS A 98 5.04 13.99 1.99
CA LYS A 98 3.90 14.79 1.52
C LYS A 98 2.57 14.36 2.16
N ARG A 99 2.43 13.11 2.58
CA ARG A 99 1.14 12.55 3.05
C ARG A 99 1.07 12.32 4.56
N TYR A 100 2.12 11.79 5.16
CA TYR A 100 2.28 11.73 6.61
C TYR A 100 2.98 13.01 7.08
N SER A 101 2.17 14.05 7.32
CA SER A 101 2.62 15.30 7.94
C SER A 101 1.76 15.56 9.20
N PRO A 102 2.33 15.33 10.40
CA PRO A 102 1.67 15.65 11.66
C PRO A 102 1.39 17.14 11.83
N VAL A 103 0.21 17.46 12.38
CA VAL A 103 -0.15 18.82 12.86
C VAL A 103 0.49 19.08 14.21
N GLU A 104 0.44 18.06 15.07
CA GLU A 104 1.01 18.05 16.41
C GLU A 104 1.78 16.74 16.56
N GLN A 105 3.00 16.84 17.08
CA GLN A 105 3.77 15.70 17.53
C GLN A 105 4.49 16.07 18.83
N LYS A 106 4.02 15.57 19.98
CA LYS A 106 4.52 15.97 21.31
C LYS A 106 5.98 15.55 21.57
N ARG A 107 6.43 14.47 20.92
CA ARG A 107 7.78 13.91 21.03
C ARG A 107 8.11 13.07 19.81
N ALA A 108 9.40 12.88 19.54
CA ALA A 108 9.85 11.87 18.58
C ALA A 108 9.33 10.48 18.99
N LEU A 109 8.94 9.67 17.99
CA LEU A 109 8.55 8.28 18.24
C LEU A 109 9.82 7.43 18.40
N ARG A 110 9.84 6.60 19.44
CA ARG A 110 10.90 5.60 19.67
C ARG A 110 10.67 4.44 18.69
N PRO A 111 11.71 3.86 18.06
CA PRO A 111 11.49 2.84 17.03
C PRO A 111 10.63 1.65 17.48
N PHE A 112 10.91 1.14 18.69
CA PHE A 112 10.27 -0.05 19.27
C PHE A 112 9.23 0.25 20.35
N GLU A 113 8.71 1.48 20.46
CA GLU A 113 7.53 1.66 21.31
C GLU A 113 6.26 1.16 20.62
N ARG A 114 5.33 0.64 21.42
CA ARG A 114 3.99 0.26 20.94
C ARG A 114 3.03 1.43 21.05
N GLY A 115 2.04 1.41 20.18
CA GLY A 115 0.92 2.33 20.14
C GLY A 115 -0.05 1.96 19.03
N TYR A 116 -1.03 2.80 18.78
CA TYR A 116 -2.06 2.57 17.77
C TYR A 116 -2.57 3.87 17.14
N TRP A 117 -2.89 3.79 15.86
CA TRP A 117 -3.79 4.75 15.22
C TRP A 117 -5.21 4.49 15.69
N GLN A 118 -5.84 5.46 16.35
CA GLN A 118 -7.30 5.48 16.55
C GLN A 118 -7.93 6.36 15.47
N LEU A 119 -8.97 5.83 14.84
CA LEU A 119 -9.82 6.53 13.86
C LEU A 119 -11.27 6.51 14.36
N GLU A 120 -11.88 7.70 14.40
CA GLU A 120 -13.32 7.84 14.54
C GLU A 120 -13.92 7.89 13.12
N TRP A 121 -14.52 6.79 12.69
CA TRP A 121 -15.00 6.60 11.31
C TRP A 121 -16.53 6.47 11.18
N SER A 122 -17.27 6.72 12.26
CA SER A 122 -18.74 6.78 12.29
C SER A 122 -19.34 7.68 11.20
N GLY A 123 -18.65 8.76 10.82
CA GLY A 123 -19.01 9.65 9.72
C GLY A 123 -18.72 9.13 8.30
N TRP A 124 -18.24 7.88 8.14
CA TRP A 124 -18.09 7.21 6.84
C TRP A 124 -19.34 6.39 6.50
N ARG A 125 -19.69 6.35 5.21
CA ARG A 125 -20.76 5.47 4.69
C ARG A 125 -20.47 4.01 5.10
N PRO A 126 -21.48 3.19 5.50
CA PRO A 126 -21.25 1.81 5.95
C PRO A 126 -20.38 0.99 5.00
N THR A 127 -20.68 1.04 3.70
CA THR A 127 -19.93 0.31 2.67
C THR A 127 -18.46 0.74 2.54
N LEU A 128 -18.10 1.96 2.94
CA LEU A 128 -16.69 2.39 2.99
C LEU A 128 -15.96 1.79 4.20
N ARG A 129 -16.63 1.71 5.36
CA ARG A 129 -16.07 1.03 6.55
C ARG A 129 -15.86 -0.46 6.29
N GLU A 130 -16.81 -1.11 5.61
CA GLU A 130 -16.69 -2.51 5.16
C GLU A 130 -15.51 -2.72 4.21
N ARG A 131 -15.37 -1.91 3.15
CA ARG A 131 -14.25 -2.00 2.20
C ARG A 131 -12.90 -1.68 2.84
N ALA A 132 -12.84 -0.71 3.74
CA ALA A 132 -11.65 -0.40 4.52
C ALA A 132 -11.24 -1.59 5.43
N TRP A 133 -12.22 -2.27 6.03
CA TRP A 133 -11.99 -3.46 6.86
C TRP A 133 -11.56 -4.68 6.02
N HIS A 134 -12.11 -4.86 4.82
CA HIS A 134 -11.63 -5.88 3.86
C HIS A 134 -10.17 -5.61 3.48
N PHE A 135 -9.85 -4.38 3.06
CA PHE A 135 -8.49 -3.99 2.68
C PHE A 135 -7.50 -4.24 3.82
N LEU A 136 -7.84 -3.84 5.05
CA LEU A 136 -6.99 -4.08 6.22
C LEU A 136 -6.87 -5.58 6.56
N THR A 137 -7.93 -6.36 6.36
CA THR A 137 -7.90 -7.83 6.50
C THR A 137 -6.89 -8.44 5.54
N ASP A 138 -7.00 -8.15 4.24
CA ASP A 138 -6.05 -8.62 3.21
C ASP A 138 -4.61 -8.20 3.55
N TYR A 139 -4.41 -6.90 3.83
CA TYR A 139 -3.09 -6.30 4.01
C TYR A 139 -2.36 -6.79 5.28
N ILE A 140 -3.10 -7.22 6.32
CA ILE A 140 -2.54 -7.82 7.53
C ILE A 140 -2.34 -9.33 7.36
N LEU A 141 -3.29 -10.06 6.76
CA LEU A 141 -3.21 -11.53 6.60
C LEU A 141 -2.26 -11.99 5.49
N GLU A 142 -1.99 -11.16 4.48
CA GLU A 142 -0.90 -11.36 3.50
C GLU A 142 0.47 -10.87 4.04
N GLY A 143 0.53 -10.37 5.29
CA GLY A 143 1.76 -9.95 5.95
C GLY A 143 2.34 -8.62 5.46
N PHE A 144 1.68 -7.93 4.51
CA PHE A 144 2.15 -6.64 3.98
C PHE A 144 2.27 -5.55 5.04
N ALA A 145 1.41 -5.57 6.06
CA ALA A 145 1.44 -4.67 7.20
C ALA A 145 2.71 -4.80 8.06
N GLY A 146 3.42 -5.92 7.97
CA GLY A 146 4.51 -6.27 8.88
C GLY A 146 4.02 -6.87 10.19
N TRP A 147 4.97 -7.42 10.95
CA TRP A 147 4.70 -8.15 12.17
C TRP A 147 4.52 -7.19 13.36
N GLY A 148 3.59 -7.54 14.26
CA GLY A 148 3.14 -6.62 15.31
C GLY A 148 2.19 -5.51 14.84
N VAL A 149 1.86 -5.43 13.55
CA VAL A 149 0.73 -4.63 13.06
C VAL A 149 -0.54 -5.47 13.02
N TRP A 150 -1.55 -5.05 13.79
CA TRP A 150 -2.83 -5.73 13.92
C TRP A 150 -3.94 -4.69 14.14
N CYS A 151 -5.21 -5.04 13.90
CA CYS A 151 -6.30 -4.08 14.06
C CYS A 151 -7.49 -4.64 14.83
N LYS A 152 -8.24 -3.72 15.45
CA LYS A 152 -9.51 -3.95 16.14
C LYS A 152 -10.52 -2.88 15.75
N ARG A 153 -11.77 -3.26 15.45
CA ARG A 153 -12.88 -2.34 15.25
C ARG A 153 -13.86 -2.37 16.42
N ALA A 154 -14.65 -1.30 16.57
CA ALA A 154 -15.87 -1.34 17.36
C ALA A 154 -16.90 -2.29 16.73
N GLU A 155 -17.75 -2.91 17.55
CA GLU A 155 -18.84 -3.78 17.09
C GLU A 155 -19.88 -2.99 16.25
N ASP A 156 -20.29 -1.84 16.78
CA ASP A 156 -21.17 -0.82 16.15
C ASP A 156 -20.51 -0.02 15.00
N TRP A 157 -19.26 -0.36 14.66
CA TRP A 157 -18.44 0.31 13.65
C TRP A 157 -18.18 1.81 13.91
N THR A 158 -18.26 2.31 15.15
CA THR A 158 -17.96 3.72 15.48
C THR A 158 -16.48 4.08 15.30
N TRP A 159 -15.58 3.22 15.77
CA TRP A 159 -14.12 3.42 15.73
C TRP A 159 -13.33 2.24 15.14
N LEU A 160 -12.10 2.53 14.73
CA LEU A 160 -11.06 1.56 14.37
C LEU A 160 -9.77 1.88 15.14
N ARG A 161 -9.07 0.85 15.60
CA ARG A 161 -7.71 0.92 16.12
C ARG A 161 -6.76 0.04 15.29
N VAL A 162 -5.65 0.61 14.83
CA VAL A 162 -4.57 -0.15 14.17
C VAL A 162 -3.28 0.00 14.97
N TYR A 163 -2.95 -1.06 15.69
CA TYR A 163 -1.78 -1.17 16.54
C TYR A 163 -0.53 -1.39 15.70
N CYS A 164 0.59 -0.77 16.08
CA CYS A 164 1.84 -0.83 15.35
C CYS A 164 3.04 -0.50 16.25
N TRP A 165 4.22 -0.33 15.64
CA TRP A 165 5.44 0.17 16.27
C TRP A 165 5.70 1.62 15.87
N GLY A 166 6.33 2.41 16.75
CA GLY A 166 6.62 3.83 16.50
C GLY A 166 7.40 4.08 15.21
N HIS A 167 8.37 3.22 14.85
CA HIS A 167 9.13 3.34 13.60
C HIS A 167 8.26 3.32 12.33
N ILE A 168 7.21 2.51 12.33
CA ILE A 168 6.35 2.27 11.15
C ILE A 168 5.01 3.02 11.22
N ALA A 169 4.76 3.82 12.27
CA ALA A 169 3.50 4.53 12.46
C ALA A 169 3.11 5.37 11.23
N GLY A 170 4.04 6.14 10.65
CA GLY A 170 3.81 6.91 9.42
C GLY A 170 3.57 6.06 8.17
N HIS A 171 4.10 4.83 8.11
CA HIS A 171 3.87 3.89 7.02
C HIS A 171 2.48 3.25 7.12
N VAL A 172 2.07 2.88 8.34
CA VAL A 172 0.72 2.37 8.64
C VAL A 172 -0.35 3.44 8.41
N TYR A 173 -0.04 4.72 8.67
CA TYR A 173 -0.92 5.84 8.30
C TYR A 173 -1.21 5.91 6.79
N LEU A 174 -0.22 5.58 5.93
CA LEU A 174 -0.45 5.52 4.49
C LEU A 174 -1.33 4.34 4.06
N ALA A 175 -1.23 3.20 4.75
CA ALA A 175 -2.13 2.07 4.51
C ALA A 175 -3.58 2.43 4.91
N LEU A 176 -3.75 3.13 6.03
CA LEU A 176 -5.04 3.69 6.46
C LEU A 176 -5.58 4.75 5.48
N TYR A 177 -4.73 5.60 4.92
CA TYR A 177 -5.12 6.56 3.89
C TYR A 177 -5.64 5.88 2.62
N LEU A 178 -5.01 4.78 2.18
CA LEU A 178 -5.56 3.96 1.08
C LEU A 178 -6.86 3.25 1.47
N ALA A 179 -6.90 2.60 2.64
CA ALA A 179 -8.10 1.92 3.14
C ALA A 179 -9.32 2.86 3.23
N SER A 180 -9.09 4.13 3.55
CA SER A 180 -10.12 5.17 3.62
C SER A 180 -10.67 5.63 2.28
N GLU A 181 -10.18 5.11 1.14
CA GLU A 181 -10.39 5.70 -0.19
C GLU A 181 -10.04 7.19 -0.24
N ARG A 182 -9.03 7.60 0.55
CA ARG A 182 -8.59 8.98 0.81
C ARG A 182 -9.55 9.84 1.63
N ALA A 183 -10.61 9.27 2.21
CA ALA A 183 -11.60 9.98 3.05
C ALA A 183 -11.16 10.29 4.50
N LEU A 184 -9.88 10.08 4.85
CA LEU A 184 -9.30 10.64 6.08
C LEU A 184 -9.39 12.18 6.06
N LYS A 185 -10.26 12.73 6.91
CA LYS A 185 -10.39 14.18 7.17
C LYS A 185 -9.34 14.64 8.20
N LYS A 186 -9.12 15.96 8.31
CA LYS A 186 -8.30 16.55 9.39
C LYS A 186 -8.74 15.97 10.74
N GLU A 187 -7.76 15.57 11.57
CA GLU A 187 -7.97 15.04 12.93
C GLU A 187 -8.76 13.72 13.05
N ALA A 188 -9.18 13.10 11.94
CA ALA A 188 -9.86 11.80 11.93
C ALA A 188 -8.94 10.61 12.27
N ALA A 189 -7.63 10.84 12.42
CA ALA A 189 -6.65 9.85 12.87
C ALA A 189 -5.69 10.49 13.88
N ARG A 190 -5.48 9.79 15.00
CA ARG A 190 -4.55 10.15 16.08
C ARG A 190 -3.74 8.91 16.46
N TRP A 191 -2.44 9.06 16.72
CA TRP A 191 -1.60 7.96 17.20
C TRP A 191 -1.37 8.09 18.70
N LEU A 192 -1.77 7.06 19.44
CA LEU A 192 -1.67 6.96 20.89
C LEU A 192 -0.57 5.95 21.24
N ASP A 193 0.24 6.24 22.25
CA ASP A 193 1.27 5.31 22.71
C ASP A 193 0.73 4.20 23.64
N GLY A 194 1.63 3.36 24.16
CA GLY A 194 1.30 2.25 25.06
C GLY A 194 0.70 2.65 26.42
N ALA A 195 0.79 3.92 26.83
CA ALA A 195 0.10 4.45 28.00
C ALA A 195 -1.30 5.01 27.66
N GLY A 196 -1.60 5.18 26.37
CA GLY A 196 -2.82 5.83 25.87
C GLY A 196 -2.67 7.34 25.65
N ASP A 197 -1.47 7.90 25.79
CA ASP A 197 -1.23 9.30 25.50
C ASP A 197 -1.25 9.55 23.98
N VAL A 198 -2.03 10.53 23.53
CA VAL A 198 -1.97 11.00 22.14
C VAL A 198 -0.62 11.66 21.90
N VAL A 199 0.22 11.06 21.05
CA VAL A 199 1.57 11.58 20.72
C VAL A 199 1.59 12.25 19.35
N VAL A 200 0.77 11.81 18.39
CA VAL A 200 0.73 12.34 17.02
C VAL A 200 -0.70 12.61 16.58
N ILE A 201 -0.94 13.75 15.94
CA ILE A 201 -2.22 14.11 15.29
C ILE A 201 -1.92 14.49 13.84
N THR A 202 -2.65 13.95 12.87
CA THR A 202 -2.39 14.14 11.43
C THR A 202 -3.44 15.00 10.72
N HIS A 203 -2.98 15.77 9.73
CA HIS A 203 -3.87 16.27 8.68
C HIS A 203 -4.28 15.11 7.76
N GLY A 204 -5.56 14.72 7.81
CA GLY A 204 -6.19 14.03 6.69
C GLY A 204 -6.30 14.96 5.48
N HIS A 205 -6.11 14.40 4.29
CA HIS A 205 -6.00 15.15 3.04
C HIS A 205 -7.38 15.24 2.39
N GLN A 206 -8.05 16.39 2.53
CA GLN A 206 -9.23 16.67 1.73
C GLN A 206 -8.84 16.68 0.25
N ASN A 207 -9.59 15.92 -0.56
CA ASN A 207 -9.56 16.09 -2.01
C ASN A 207 -10.27 17.41 -2.32
N SER A 208 -9.68 18.28 -3.13
CA SER A 208 -10.43 19.40 -3.71
C SER A 208 -11.53 18.85 -4.60
N GLU A 209 -12.78 19.22 -4.38
CA GLU A 209 -13.90 18.85 -5.27
C GLU A 209 -13.86 19.72 -6.54
N SER A 210 -12.90 19.43 -7.42
CA SER A 210 -12.84 19.97 -8.78
C SER A 210 -13.81 19.20 -9.69
N GLY A 211 -15.09 19.47 -9.51
CA GLY A 211 -16.16 19.03 -10.40
C GLY A 211 -17.09 20.22 -10.64
N GLU A 212 -16.90 20.91 -11.76
CA GLU A 212 -17.70 22.07 -12.11
C GLU A 212 -19.17 21.67 -12.28
N SER A 213 -20.05 22.25 -11.45
CA SER A 213 -21.48 22.23 -11.72
C SER A 213 -21.75 23.12 -12.93
N MET A 214 -21.86 22.50 -14.12
CA MET A 214 -22.41 23.16 -15.29
C MET A 214 -23.87 23.51 -15.01
N ASP A 215 -24.09 24.76 -14.60
CA ASP A 215 -25.40 25.39 -14.52
C ASP A 215 -25.87 25.69 -15.95
N ASP A 216 -26.58 24.73 -16.55
CA ASP A 216 -27.17 24.89 -17.89
C ASP A 216 -28.41 25.79 -17.80
N GLY A 217 -28.13 27.10 -17.72
CA GLY A 217 -29.10 28.15 -17.51
C GLY A 217 -30.19 28.14 -18.59
N SER A 218 -31.36 27.62 -18.23
CA SER A 218 -32.49 27.44 -19.14
C SER A 218 -33.04 28.79 -19.61
N ASN A 219 -32.62 29.20 -20.81
CA ASN A 219 -33.03 30.47 -21.42
C ASN A 219 -34.45 30.37 -22.04
N ASP A 220 -35.47 30.40 -21.19
CA ASP A 220 -36.88 30.52 -21.59
C ASP A 220 -37.23 31.98 -21.90
N GLY A 221 -36.88 32.41 -23.12
CA GLY A 221 -37.02 33.79 -23.61
C GLY A 221 -38.40 34.11 -24.16
N THR A 222 -39.45 34.02 -23.34
CA THR A 222 -40.82 34.44 -23.72
C THR A 222 -41.12 35.86 -23.23
N GLY A 223 -41.13 36.85 -24.12
CA GLY A 223 -41.40 38.26 -23.77
C GLY A 223 -41.75 39.13 -25.00
N ASP A 224 -43.02 39.55 -25.07
CA ASP A 224 -43.63 40.33 -26.16
C ASP A 224 -43.31 41.84 -26.10
N GLY A 225 -43.42 42.57 -27.22
CA GLY A 225 -43.23 44.03 -27.25
C GLY A 225 -43.12 44.70 -28.63
N THR A 226 -44.24 45.30 -29.06
CA THR A 226 -44.44 46.28 -30.18
C THR A 226 -44.22 45.83 -31.62
#